data_AF-A0A9Q1HJ27-F1
#
_entry.id   AF-A0A9Q1HJ27-F1
#
_cell.length_a   1.000
_cell.length_b   1.000
_cell.length_c   1.000
_cell.angle_alpha   90.00
_cell.angle_beta   90.00
_cell.angle_gamma   90.00
#
_symmetry.space_group_name_H-M   'P 1'
#
loop_
_entity.id
_entity.type
_entity.pdbx_description
1 polymer ?
#
loop_
_entity_poly.entity_id
_entity_poly.type
_entity_poly.pdbx_seq_one_letter_code
_entity_poly.pdbx_strand_id
1 'polypeptide(L)'
;MIGMMFPCTLISLSFVLYYIMKARYKYKTRSTWTSECVYIYTKNLRSSLWTGVIILLFVTYPSICTTVFQLYPGACKMFCLDMNNTICKKLLRSDYEIECKNLIIYHIFAYLSTAVYVVGFPVALFLLLKTKVKFHGPPGPLYAMNEVTRGDLHNPVEDSFLQRSYPVWMEFLCENYKPQFWYWEIVELTRKVTQTVLITLLGWENAITVVLTVAISVVYLMLHARYRPMKSTTEQLLQMFSLTAILANVFVAMMDIPDEYDDRMSVALIVFNVLVIAIVAGKQFLFSLINF
;
A
#
# COMPACT_ATOMS: atom_id res chain seq x y z
N MET A 1 7.08 1.76 -19.92
CA MET A 1 8.35 1.13 -19.45
C MET A 1 8.90 1.78 -18.18
N ILE A 2 8.94 3.12 -18.08
CA ILE A 2 9.53 3.83 -16.92
C ILE A 2 8.92 3.38 -15.59
N GLY A 3 7.59 3.22 -15.51
CA GLY A 3 6.91 2.75 -14.30
C GLY A 3 7.26 1.31 -13.87
N MET A 4 7.61 0.42 -14.81
CA MET A 4 7.98 -0.97 -14.51
C MET A 4 9.45 -1.12 -14.07
N MET A 5 10.31 -0.22 -14.52
CA MET A 5 11.73 -0.19 -14.10
C MET A 5 11.91 0.45 -12.72
N PHE A 6 10.91 1.20 -12.25
CA PHE A 6 10.98 1.97 -11.02
C PHE A 6 11.39 1.15 -9.78
N PRO A 7 10.82 -0.04 -9.48
CA PRO A 7 11.26 -0.84 -8.34
C PRO A 7 12.74 -1.23 -8.42
N CYS A 8 13.20 -1.66 -9.60
CA CYS A 8 14.59 -2.04 -9.82
C CYS A 8 15.53 -0.84 -9.65
N THR A 9 15.14 0.34 -10.15
CA THR A 9 15.94 1.57 -10.00
C THR A 9 16.02 2.05 -8.55
N LEU A 10 14.94 1.92 -7.77
CA LEU A 10 14.96 2.27 -6.35
C LEU A 10 15.91 1.36 -5.58
N ILE A 11 15.82 0.04 -5.79
CA ILE A 11 16.67 -0.94 -5.09
C ILE A 11 18.14 -0.71 -5.44
N SER A 12 18.46 -0.50 -6.73
CA SER A 12 19.84 -0.28 -7.17
C SER A 12 20.40 1.04 -6.65
N LEU A 13 19.62 2.13 -6.69
CA LEU A 13 20.02 3.42 -6.14
C LEU A 13 20.31 3.33 -4.64
N SER A 14 19.45 2.69 -3.86
CA SER A 14 19.67 2.50 -2.42
C SER A 14 20.89 1.64 -2.11
N PHE A 15 21.17 0.63 -2.93
CA PHE A 15 22.40 -0.15 -2.82
C PHE A 15 23.63 0.72 -3.08
N VAL A 16 23.64 1.50 -4.16
CA VAL A 16 24.74 2.42 -4.49
C VAL A 16 24.96 3.45 -3.38
N LEU A 17 23.88 4.07 -2.89
CA LEU A 17 23.93 5.02 -1.76
C LEU A 17 24.52 4.39 -0.50
N TYR A 18 24.14 3.15 -0.17
CA TYR A 18 24.71 2.42 0.95
C TYR A 18 26.24 2.28 0.84
N TYR A 19 26.76 1.88 -0.33
CA TYR A 19 28.22 1.74 -0.51
C TYR A 19 28.94 3.07 -0.48
N ILE A 20 28.39 4.12 -1.10
CA ILE A 20 28.98 5.46 -1.09
C ILE A 20 29.07 6.00 0.35
N MET A 21 27.98 5.91 1.11
CA MET A 21 27.94 6.39 2.49
C MET A 21 28.84 5.57 3.41
N LYS A 22 28.88 4.25 3.23
CA LYS A 22 29.82 3.35 3.94
C LYS A 22 31.27 3.72 3.65
N ALA A 23 31.62 3.98 2.38
CA ALA A 23 32.96 4.38 1.98
C ALA A 23 33.34 5.76 2.54
N ARG A 24 32.43 6.74 2.45
CA ARG A 24 32.61 8.09 3.01
C ARG A 24 32.83 8.07 4.51
N TYR A 25 32.03 7.27 5.24
CA TYR A 25 32.19 7.12 6.68
C TYR A 25 33.53 6.48 7.03
N LYS A 26 33.91 5.38 6.34
CA LYS A 26 35.22 4.73 6.52
C LYS A 26 36.39 5.69 6.22
N TYR A 27 36.27 6.55 5.22
CA TYR A 27 37.28 7.54 4.86
C TYR A 27 37.40 8.66 5.91
N LYS A 28 36.27 9.23 6.35
CA LYS A 28 36.25 10.33 7.33
C LYS A 28 36.79 9.91 8.71
N THR A 29 36.56 8.67 9.13
CA THR A 29 36.88 8.21 10.49
C THR A 29 38.26 7.53 10.57
N ARG A 30 39.18 7.75 9.61
CA ARG A 30 40.51 7.10 9.52
C ARG A 30 41.43 7.27 10.76
N SER A 31 41.12 8.17 11.69
CA SER A 31 41.98 8.51 12.84
C SER A 31 41.61 7.83 14.17
N THR A 32 40.37 7.35 14.35
CA THR A 32 39.84 6.89 15.65
C THR A 32 38.91 5.68 15.46
N TRP A 33 39.44 4.46 15.51
CA TRP A 33 38.66 3.24 15.27
C TRP A 33 38.46 2.41 16.54
N THR A 34 37.20 2.24 16.94
CA THR A 34 36.69 0.99 17.54
C THR A 34 35.82 0.30 16.49
N SER A 35 36.01 -1.01 16.28
CA SER A 35 35.26 -1.80 15.28
C SER A 35 33.74 -1.76 15.50
N GLU A 36 33.32 -1.48 16.72
CA GLU A 36 31.94 -1.46 17.16
C GLU A 36 31.15 -0.25 16.63
N CYS A 37 31.72 0.96 16.65
CA CYS A 37 31.05 2.17 16.15
C CYS A 37 30.72 2.08 14.65
N VAL A 38 31.63 1.52 13.85
CA VAL A 38 31.43 1.34 12.40
C VAL A 38 30.38 0.27 12.10
N TYR A 39 30.34 -0.79 12.91
CA TYR A 39 29.29 -1.80 12.83
C TYR A 39 27.91 -1.21 13.13
N ILE A 40 27.77 -0.45 14.22
CA ILE A 40 26.50 0.20 14.60
C ILE A 40 26.03 1.18 13.51
N TYR A 41 26.91 2.06 13.02
CA TYR A 41 26.57 3.00 11.96
C TYR A 41 26.11 2.29 10.68
N THR A 42 26.87 1.29 10.21
CA THR A 42 26.53 0.57 8.97
C THR A 42 25.26 -0.26 9.09
N LYS A 43 24.96 -0.82 10.28
CA LYS A 43 23.70 -1.51 10.58
C LYS A 43 22.51 -0.55 10.54
N ASN A 44 22.62 0.60 11.21
CA ASN A 44 21.54 1.61 11.25
C ASN A 44 21.30 2.22 9.87
N LEU A 45 22.37 2.58 9.15
CA LEU A 45 22.29 3.09 7.79
C LEU A 45 21.59 2.10 6.85
N ARG A 46 21.97 0.82 6.92
CA ARG A 46 21.32 -0.25 6.14
C ARG A 46 19.83 -0.32 6.50
N SER A 47 19.49 -0.39 7.79
CA SER A 47 18.10 -0.49 8.25
C SER A 47 17.23 0.67 7.78
N SER A 48 17.73 1.91 7.88
CA SER A 48 17.04 3.12 7.44
C SER A 48 16.82 3.16 5.92
N LEU A 49 17.85 2.84 5.12
CA LEU A 49 17.73 2.78 3.66
C LEU A 49 16.73 1.71 3.21
N TRP A 50 16.80 0.50 3.78
CA TRP A 50 15.84 -0.56 3.48
C TRP A 50 14.42 -0.19 3.88
N THR A 51 14.25 0.53 4.99
CA THR A 51 12.94 1.03 5.41
C THR A 51 12.38 2.01 4.39
N GLY A 52 13.18 2.99 3.96
CA GLY A 52 12.77 3.93 2.91
C GLY A 52 12.39 3.24 1.60
N VAL A 53 13.17 2.25 1.16
CA VAL A 53 12.86 1.46 -0.04
C VAL A 53 11.52 0.74 0.09
N ILE A 54 11.29 0.02 1.19
CA ILE A 54 10.05 -0.73 1.39
C ILE A 54 8.84 0.21 1.41
N ILE A 55 8.94 1.36 2.09
CA ILE A 55 7.86 2.36 2.13
C ILE A 55 7.60 2.92 0.73
N LEU A 56 8.64 3.28 -0.03
CA LEU A 56 8.48 3.81 -1.38
C LEU A 56 7.87 2.79 -2.34
N LEU A 57 8.30 1.52 -2.27
CA LEU A 57 7.70 0.43 -3.03
C LEU A 57 6.22 0.29 -2.65
N PHE A 58 5.91 0.29 -1.35
CA PHE A 58 4.54 0.20 -0.86
C PHE A 58 3.64 1.34 -1.36
N VAL A 59 4.11 2.59 -1.28
CA VAL A 59 3.35 3.77 -1.70
C VAL A 59 3.14 3.80 -3.22
N THR A 60 4.15 3.42 -3.99
CA THR A 60 4.07 3.42 -5.47
C THR A 60 3.40 2.16 -6.03
N TYR A 61 3.16 1.16 -5.20
CA TYR A 61 2.64 -0.13 -5.59
C TYR A 61 1.34 -0.07 -6.41
N PRO A 62 0.28 0.67 -6.00
CA PRO A 62 -0.96 0.74 -6.79
C PRO A 62 -0.75 1.32 -8.18
N SER A 63 0.07 2.37 -8.31
CA SER A 63 0.35 3.02 -9.60
C SER A 63 1.10 2.09 -10.56
N ILE A 64 2.09 1.34 -10.04
CA ILE A 64 2.84 0.36 -10.83
C ILE A 64 1.94 -0.80 -11.25
N CYS A 65 1.06 -1.28 -10.37
CA CYS A 65 0.06 -2.30 -10.72
C CYS A 65 -0.82 -1.86 -11.89
N THR A 66 -1.37 -0.63 -11.85
CA THR A 66 -2.13 -0.05 -12.96
C THR A 66 -1.33 -0.06 -14.26
N THR A 67 -0.07 0.39 -14.21
CA THR A 67 0.81 0.44 -15.39
C THR A 67 1.06 -0.96 -15.96
N VAL A 68 1.22 -1.98 -15.09
CA VAL A 68 1.40 -3.37 -15.51
C VAL A 68 0.13 -3.91 -16.17
N PHE A 69 -1.04 -3.68 -15.57
CA PHE A 69 -2.31 -4.18 -16.10
C PHE A 69 -2.72 -3.51 -17.41
N GLN A 70 -2.38 -2.25 -17.62
CA GLN A 70 -2.61 -1.56 -18.91
C GLN A 70 -1.91 -2.24 -20.09
N LEU A 71 -0.84 -3.00 -19.85
CA LEU A 71 -0.10 -3.72 -20.89
C LEU A 71 -0.63 -5.13 -21.16
N TYR A 72 -1.69 -5.58 -20.48
CA TYR A 72 -2.26 -6.90 -20.73
C TYR A 72 -3.08 -6.91 -22.04
N PRO A 73 -3.15 -8.07 -22.72
CA PRO A 73 -3.96 -8.22 -23.93
C PRO A 73 -5.47 -8.01 -23.68
N GLY A 74 -5.93 -8.17 -22.43
CA GLY A 74 -7.31 -7.88 -22.02
C GLY A 74 -7.63 -6.38 -22.01
N ALA A 75 -6.64 -5.51 -21.81
CA ALA A 75 -6.81 -4.06 -21.86
C ALA A 75 -6.94 -3.51 -23.30
N CYS A 76 -6.91 -4.36 -24.31
CA CYS A 76 -7.06 -3.98 -25.71
C CYS A 76 -8.51 -4.11 -26.17
N LYS A 77 -9.05 -3.06 -26.80
CA LYS A 77 -10.43 -2.99 -27.30
C LYS A 77 -10.46 -2.91 -28.84
N MET A 78 -11.46 -3.54 -29.44
CA MET A 78 -11.68 -3.47 -30.88
C MET A 78 -12.45 -2.19 -31.22
N PHE A 79 -11.97 -1.45 -32.21
CA PHE A 79 -12.62 -0.28 -32.78
C PHE A 79 -12.77 -0.48 -34.29
N CYS A 80 -13.98 -0.36 -34.79
CA CYS A 80 -14.27 -0.43 -36.21
C CYS A 80 -14.46 0.99 -36.75
N LEU A 81 -13.72 1.33 -37.80
CA LEU A 81 -13.65 2.68 -38.38
C LEU A 81 -14.70 2.89 -39.49
N ASP A 82 -15.42 1.84 -39.85
CA ASP A 82 -16.40 1.80 -40.92
C ASP A 82 -17.77 1.34 -40.38
N MET A 83 -18.86 1.90 -40.88
CA MET A 83 -20.23 1.54 -40.48
C MET A 83 -20.56 0.08 -40.79
N ASN A 84 -19.94 -0.49 -41.82
CA ASN A 84 -20.09 -1.92 -42.16
C ASN A 84 -19.17 -2.84 -41.34
N ASN A 85 -18.44 -2.32 -40.35
CA ASN A 85 -17.51 -3.09 -39.50
C ASN A 85 -16.45 -3.90 -40.27
N THR A 86 -16.05 -3.42 -41.46
CA THR A 86 -15.08 -4.14 -42.32
C THR A 86 -13.63 -3.86 -41.94
N ILE A 87 -13.35 -2.63 -41.47
CA ILE A 87 -12.01 -2.19 -41.05
C ILE A 87 -12.01 -2.01 -39.53
N CYS A 88 -11.55 -3.05 -38.82
CA CYS A 88 -11.44 -3.02 -37.36
C CYS A 88 -9.98 -3.10 -36.91
N LYS A 89 -9.60 -2.24 -35.97
CA LYS A 89 -8.28 -2.21 -35.33
C LYS A 89 -8.43 -2.52 -33.84
N LYS A 90 -7.45 -3.24 -33.29
CA LYS A 90 -7.38 -3.54 -31.86
C LYS A 90 -6.45 -2.52 -31.21
N LEU A 91 -7.00 -1.59 -30.44
CA LEU A 91 -6.29 -0.46 -29.85
C LEU A 91 -6.20 -0.62 -28.33
N LEU A 92 -5.18 -0.02 -27.74
CA LEU A 92 -4.97 -0.05 -26.29
C LEU A 92 -5.97 0.87 -25.57
N ARG A 93 -6.63 0.43 -24.49
CA ARG A 93 -7.64 1.24 -23.79
C ARG A 93 -7.06 2.50 -23.13
N SER A 94 -5.82 2.44 -22.66
CA SER A 94 -5.15 3.60 -22.06
C SER A 94 -4.64 4.61 -23.08
N ASP A 95 -4.49 4.19 -24.34
CA ASP A 95 -3.95 5.01 -25.42
C ASP A 95 -4.46 4.47 -26.77
N TYR A 96 -5.49 5.12 -27.32
CA TYR A 96 -6.13 4.69 -28.55
C TYR A 96 -5.29 4.92 -29.81
N GLU A 97 -4.09 5.50 -29.70
CA GLU A 97 -3.16 5.62 -30.83
C GLU A 97 -2.33 4.35 -31.04
N ILE A 98 -2.25 3.47 -30.04
CA ILE A 98 -1.38 2.29 -30.05
C ILE A 98 -2.15 1.04 -30.51
N GLU A 99 -1.68 0.41 -31.59
CA GLU A 99 -2.21 -0.87 -32.07
C GLU A 99 -1.62 -2.08 -31.31
N CYS A 100 -2.49 -2.96 -30.79
CA CYS A 100 -2.09 -4.13 -29.98
C CYS A 100 -1.41 -5.28 -30.76
N LYS A 101 -1.18 -5.16 -32.07
CA LYS A 101 -0.63 -6.25 -32.91
C LYS A 101 0.83 -6.59 -32.58
N ASN A 102 1.64 -5.60 -32.23
CA ASN A 102 3.09 -5.77 -32.03
C ASN A 102 3.53 -5.68 -30.54
N LEU A 103 2.60 -5.86 -29.59
CA LEU A 103 2.88 -5.68 -28.17
C LEU A 103 3.38 -6.93 -27.42
N ILE A 104 3.73 -8.01 -28.14
CA ILE A 104 4.08 -9.32 -27.54
C ILE A 104 5.21 -9.20 -26.50
N ILE A 105 6.26 -8.45 -26.80
CA ILE A 105 7.38 -8.24 -25.85
C ILE A 105 6.87 -7.56 -24.57
N TYR A 106 5.98 -6.58 -24.69
CA TYR A 106 5.40 -5.88 -23.54
C TYR A 106 4.47 -6.77 -22.72
N HIS A 107 3.72 -7.68 -23.36
CA HIS A 107 2.92 -8.67 -22.64
C HIS A 107 3.80 -9.58 -21.78
N ILE A 108 4.93 -10.06 -22.32
CA ILE A 108 5.90 -10.88 -21.57
C ILE A 108 6.42 -10.13 -20.35
N PHE A 109 6.81 -8.86 -20.52
CA PHE A 109 7.22 -8.01 -19.40
C PHE A 109 6.10 -7.82 -18.38
N ALA A 110 4.86 -7.61 -18.81
CA ALA A 110 3.71 -7.45 -17.92
C ALA A 110 3.46 -8.72 -17.08
N TYR A 111 3.52 -9.91 -17.68
CA TYR A 111 3.39 -11.18 -16.95
C TYR A 111 4.53 -11.38 -15.95
N LEU A 112 5.77 -11.07 -16.34
CA LEU A 112 6.93 -11.17 -15.45
C LEU A 112 6.82 -10.17 -14.27
N SER A 113 6.46 -8.92 -14.54
CA SER A 113 6.22 -7.91 -13.51
C SER A 113 5.04 -8.26 -12.61
N THR A 114 4.04 -8.97 -13.13
CA THR A 114 2.92 -9.47 -12.32
C THR A 114 3.39 -10.52 -11.33
N ALA A 115 4.17 -11.50 -11.78
CA ALA A 115 4.71 -12.54 -10.90
C ALA A 115 5.64 -11.94 -9.82
N VAL A 116 6.56 -11.06 -10.21
CA VAL A 116 7.59 -10.52 -9.31
C VAL A 116 7.05 -9.46 -8.37
N TYR A 117 6.28 -8.49 -8.89
CA TYR A 117 5.88 -7.30 -8.14
C TYR A 117 4.43 -7.38 -7.67
N VAL A 118 3.47 -7.61 -8.57
CA VAL A 118 2.04 -7.62 -8.20
C VAL A 118 1.71 -8.76 -7.22
N VAL A 119 2.32 -9.94 -7.39
CA VAL A 119 2.09 -11.08 -6.49
C VAL A 119 3.24 -11.27 -5.51
N GLY A 120 4.48 -11.23 -6.00
CA GLY A 120 5.66 -11.50 -5.18
C GLY A 120 5.84 -10.52 -4.03
N PHE A 121 5.61 -9.21 -4.23
CA PHE A 121 5.80 -8.21 -3.18
C PHE A 121 4.80 -8.35 -2.01
N PRO A 122 3.47 -8.42 -2.23
CA PRO A 122 2.51 -8.65 -1.14
C PRO A 122 2.76 -9.97 -0.39
N VAL A 123 3.10 -11.04 -1.12
CA VAL A 123 3.43 -12.35 -0.51
C VAL A 123 4.68 -12.24 0.35
N ALA A 124 5.74 -11.59 -0.14
CA ALA A 124 6.96 -11.37 0.62
C ALA A 124 6.68 -10.56 1.89
N LEU A 125 5.93 -9.45 1.80
CA LEU A 125 5.52 -8.67 2.97
C LEU A 125 4.74 -9.53 3.97
N PHE A 126 3.75 -10.29 3.50
CA PHE A 126 2.96 -11.17 4.37
C PHE A 126 3.83 -12.21 5.09
N LEU A 127 4.76 -12.85 4.39
CA LEU A 127 5.69 -13.83 4.97
C LEU A 127 6.63 -13.17 5.99
N LEU A 128 7.16 -11.99 5.69
CA LEU A 128 8.02 -11.23 6.61
C LEU A 128 7.25 -10.82 7.87
N LEU A 129 6.02 -10.33 7.74
CA LEU A 129 5.17 -10.00 8.88
C LEU A 129 4.83 -11.25 9.71
N LYS A 130 4.42 -12.35 9.06
CA LYS A 130 4.05 -13.61 9.74
C LYS A 130 5.21 -14.21 10.54
N THR A 131 6.41 -14.22 9.98
CA THR A 131 7.60 -14.77 10.66
C THR A 131 7.97 -13.97 11.89
N LYS A 132 7.83 -12.64 11.84
CA LYS A 132 8.15 -11.74 12.95
C LYS A 132 7.09 -11.73 14.04
N VAL A 133 5.80 -11.78 13.69
CA VAL A 133 4.70 -11.93 14.66
C VAL A 133 4.80 -13.26 15.41
N LYS A 134 5.08 -14.36 14.71
CA LYS A 134 5.28 -15.68 15.35
C LYS A 134 6.47 -15.70 16.33
N PHE A 135 7.53 -14.96 16.03
CA PHE A 135 8.72 -14.87 16.86
C PHE A 135 8.52 -14.04 18.15
N HIS A 136 7.37 -13.35 18.26
CA HIS A 136 7.03 -12.41 19.32
C HIS A 136 5.57 -12.58 19.76
N GLY A 137 5.10 -13.82 19.90
CA GLY A 137 3.75 -14.11 20.42
C GLY A 137 3.44 -13.30 21.70
N PRO A 138 2.14 -13.04 21.97
CA PRO A 138 1.73 -12.18 23.08
C PRO A 138 2.42 -12.62 24.38
N PRO A 139 2.85 -11.70 25.25
CA PRO A 139 3.28 -12.10 26.58
C PRO A 139 2.13 -12.92 27.18
N GLY A 140 2.42 -14.19 27.49
CA GLY A 140 1.45 -15.01 28.19
C GLY A 140 1.02 -14.31 29.48
N PRO A 141 -0.19 -14.57 30.02
CA PRO A 141 -0.73 -13.87 31.20
C PRO A 141 0.09 -14.05 32.51
N LEU A 142 1.27 -14.65 32.46
CA LEU A 142 2.02 -15.10 33.62
C LEU A 142 3.19 -14.19 34.02
N TYR A 143 3.19 -12.91 33.60
CA TYR A 143 4.24 -11.95 33.99
C TYR A 143 3.68 -10.58 34.37
N ALA A 144 2.56 -10.59 35.09
CA ALA A 144 2.05 -9.43 35.81
C ALA A 144 1.66 -9.83 37.23
N MET A 145 2.60 -10.41 37.99
CA MET A 145 2.51 -10.47 39.44
C MET A 145 3.88 -10.77 40.04
N ASN A 146 4.27 -9.97 41.04
CA ASN A 146 5.39 -10.13 41.97
C ASN A 146 6.65 -9.29 41.67
N GLU A 147 6.56 -7.98 41.88
CA GLU A 147 7.68 -7.22 42.46
C GLU A 147 7.20 -6.51 43.73
N VAL A 148 7.18 -7.25 44.85
CA VAL A 148 7.25 -6.66 46.20
C VAL A 148 8.17 -7.54 47.04
N THR A 149 9.22 -6.92 47.59
CA THR A 149 10.25 -7.43 48.54
C THR A 149 11.28 -8.37 47.91
N ARG A 150 12.60 -8.22 48.07
CA ARG A 150 13.41 -7.79 49.22
C ARG A 150 14.84 -7.56 48.68
N GLY A 151 15.59 -6.63 49.28
CA GLY A 151 16.93 -6.27 48.80
C GLY A 151 17.91 -7.44 48.71
N ASP A 152 18.69 -7.44 47.64
CA ASP A 152 20.05 -7.97 47.60
C ASP A 152 20.81 -7.35 46.42
N LEU A 153 22.08 -7.08 46.68
CA LEU A 153 23.04 -6.37 45.85
C LEU A 153 23.49 -7.26 44.68
N HIS A 154 22.79 -7.21 43.54
CA HIS A 154 23.36 -7.60 42.26
C HIS A 154 22.65 -6.83 41.15
N ASN A 155 23.35 -5.94 40.44
CA ASN A 155 22.80 -5.16 39.33
C ASN A 155 22.37 -6.09 38.19
N PRO A 156 21.07 -6.21 37.86
CA PRO A 156 20.62 -6.89 36.66
C PRO A 156 19.98 -5.84 35.74
N VAL A 157 20.68 -4.72 35.47
CA VAL A 157 20.14 -3.58 34.71
C VAL A 157 20.74 -3.48 33.31
N GLU A 158 21.45 -4.52 32.84
CA GLU A 158 22.15 -4.48 31.55
C GLU A 158 21.71 -5.59 30.57
N ASP A 159 20.55 -6.21 30.79
CA ASP A 159 20.02 -7.23 29.86
C ASP A 159 18.60 -6.93 29.32
N SER A 160 18.00 -5.81 29.75
CA SER A 160 16.76 -5.26 29.17
C SER A 160 17.02 -4.36 27.95
N PHE A 161 18.29 -4.02 27.65
CA PHE A 161 18.72 -3.17 26.53
C PHE A 161 19.03 -3.92 25.23
N LEU A 162 18.83 -5.24 25.16
CA LEU A 162 18.50 -5.87 23.88
C LEU A 162 17.04 -5.55 23.54
N GLN A 163 16.75 -4.24 23.47
CA GLN A 163 15.53 -3.67 22.92
C GLN A 163 15.37 -4.31 21.56
N ARG A 164 14.42 -5.25 21.50
CA ARG A 164 14.19 -6.14 20.38
C ARG A 164 13.65 -5.27 19.26
N SER A 165 14.59 -4.66 18.54
CA SER A 165 14.33 -3.56 17.62
C SER A 165 13.66 -4.15 16.39
N TYR A 166 12.33 -4.00 16.35
CA TYR A 166 11.55 -4.25 15.16
C TYR A 166 12.13 -3.40 14.03
N PRO A 167 12.27 -3.93 12.80
CA PRO A 167 12.71 -3.09 11.70
C PRO A 167 11.63 -2.00 11.46
N VAL A 168 12.06 -0.75 11.37
CA VAL A 168 11.19 0.45 11.38
C VAL A 168 10.06 0.38 10.34
N TRP A 169 10.30 -0.21 9.16
CA TRP A 169 9.25 -0.39 8.14
C TRP A 169 8.07 -1.26 8.58
N MET A 170 8.31 -2.24 9.47
CA MET A 170 7.26 -3.13 9.95
C MET A 170 6.39 -2.42 11.00
N GLU A 171 7.00 -1.56 11.81
CA GLU A 171 6.28 -0.64 12.67
C GLU A 171 5.35 0.22 11.82
N PHE A 172 5.88 0.90 10.79
CA PHE A 172 5.08 1.72 9.87
C PHE A 172 3.85 0.99 9.28
N LEU A 173 4.02 -0.24 8.76
CA LEU A 173 2.90 -0.99 8.14
C LEU A 173 1.83 -1.44 9.15
N CYS A 174 2.22 -1.70 10.40
CA CYS A 174 1.33 -2.21 11.44
C CYS A 174 0.93 -1.16 12.48
N GLU A 175 1.46 0.07 12.40
CA GLU A 175 1.34 1.12 13.41
C GLU A 175 -0.12 1.46 13.69
N ASN A 176 -0.92 1.56 12.64
CA ASN A 176 -2.32 1.97 12.71
C ASN A 176 -3.27 0.81 13.11
N TYR A 177 -2.80 -0.44 13.08
CA TYR A 177 -3.65 -1.63 13.27
C TYR A 177 -3.46 -2.29 14.63
N LYS A 178 -4.55 -2.80 15.20
CA LYS A 178 -4.46 -3.60 16.43
C LYS A 178 -3.53 -4.80 16.22
N PRO A 179 -2.78 -5.24 17.25
CA PRO A 179 -1.80 -6.34 17.12
C PRO A 179 -2.39 -7.63 16.53
N GLN A 180 -3.66 -7.93 16.81
CA GLN A 180 -4.39 -9.09 16.27
C GLN A 180 -4.67 -9.03 14.76
N PHE A 181 -4.65 -7.83 14.17
CA PHE A 181 -4.92 -7.57 12.75
C PHE A 181 -3.66 -7.11 12.00
N TRP A 182 -2.49 -7.63 12.36
CA TRP A 182 -1.19 -7.29 11.75
C TRP A 182 -1.13 -7.47 10.22
N TYR A 183 -1.97 -8.35 9.66
CA TYR A 183 -2.03 -8.62 8.21
C TYR A 183 -2.98 -7.69 7.45
N TRP A 184 -3.69 -6.80 8.14
CA TRP A 184 -4.78 -6.02 7.54
C TRP A 184 -4.32 -5.10 6.42
N GLU A 185 -3.11 -4.54 6.52
CA GLU A 185 -2.53 -3.73 5.44
C GLU A 185 -2.40 -4.52 4.12
N ILE A 186 -2.10 -5.81 4.20
CA ILE A 186 -2.03 -6.70 3.03
C ILE A 186 -3.43 -6.95 2.45
N VAL A 187 -4.45 -7.07 3.30
CA VAL A 187 -5.85 -7.21 2.85
C VAL A 187 -6.31 -5.95 2.13
N GLU A 188 -6.00 -4.78 2.69
CA GLU A 188 -6.29 -3.49 2.07
C GLU A 188 -5.62 -3.36 0.71
N LEU A 189 -4.34 -3.72 0.64
CA LEU A 189 -3.56 -3.67 -0.58
C LEU A 189 -4.08 -4.66 -1.63
N THR A 190 -4.48 -5.87 -1.22
CA THR A 190 -5.11 -6.87 -2.11
C THR A 190 -6.41 -6.33 -2.70
N ARG A 191 -7.28 -5.74 -1.89
CA ARG A 191 -8.52 -5.10 -2.38
C ARG A 191 -8.23 -4.04 -3.44
N LYS A 192 -7.29 -3.13 -3.16
CA LYS A 192 -6.92 -2.05 -4.09
C LYS A 192 -6.54 -2.64 -5.45
N VAL A 193 -5.68 -3.65 -5.47
CA VAL A 193 -5.21 -4.31 -6.71
C VAL A 193 -6.33 -5.03 -7.43
N THR A 194 -7.18 -5.78 -6.72
CA THR A 194 -8.29 -6.52 -7.33
C THR A 194 -9.25 -5.56 -8.03
N GLN A 195 -9.56 -4.41 -7.44
CA GLN A 195 -10.39 -3.41 -8.09
C GLN A 195 -9.69 -2.75 -9.27
N THR A 196 -8.40 -2.42 -9.13
CA THR A 196 -7.61 -1.88 -10.24
C THR A 196 -7.57 -2.82 -11.44
N VAL A 197 -7.32 -4.12 -11.24
CA VAL A 197 -7.23 -5.09 -12.35
C VAL A 197 -8.57 -5.28 -13.04
N LEU A 198 -9.68 -5.29 -12.29
CA LEU A 198 -11.03 -5.38 -12.86
C LEU A 198 -11.31 -4.20 -13.80
N ILE A 199 -11.13 -2.97 -13.30
CA ILE A 199 -11.42 -1.76 -14.08
C ILE A 199 -10.49 -1.63 -15.29
N THR A 200 -9.20 -1.91 -15.12
CA THR A 200 -8.21 -1.72 -16.20
C THR A 200 -8.35 -2.75 -17.31
N LEU A 201 -8.60 -4.03 -16.99
CA LEU A 201 -8.71 -5.09 -17.99
C LEU A 201 -10.10 -5.11 -18.65
N LEU A 202 -11.15 -5.15 -17.84
CA LEU A 202 -12.51 -5.36 -18.36
C LEU A 202 -13.18 -4.06 -18.79
N GLY A 203 -12.69 -2.92 -18.29
CA GLY A 203 -13.27 -1.61 -18.54
C GLY A 203 -14.48 -1.30 -17.68
N TRP A 204 -14.74 -0.01 -17.54
CA TRP A 204 -15.88 0.51 -16.81
C TRP A 204 -17.21 0.32 -17.55
N GLU A 205 -17.18 0.26 -18.89
CA GLU A 205 -18.39 0.07 -19.71
C GLU A 205 -18.99 -1.34 -19.60
N ASN A 206 -18.23 -2.29 -19.07
CA ASN A 206 -18.73 -3.63 -18.87
C ASN A 206 -19.47 -3.71 -17.53
N ALA A 207 -20.79 -3.93 -17.60
CA ALA A 207 -21.66 -4.02 -16.43
C ALA A 207 -21.17 -5.04 -15.39
N ILE A 208 -20.56 -6.16 -15.81
CA ILE A 208 -20.00 -7.16 -14.89
C ILE A 208 -18.85 -6.56 -14.07
N THR A 209 -17.98 -5.75 -14.69
CA THR A 209 -16.89 -5.07 -13.99
C THR A 209 -17.41 -4.16 -12.89
N VAL A 210 -18.44 -3.38 -13.22
CA VAL A 210 -19.06 -2.43 -12.29
C VAL A 210 -19.68 -3.17 -11.11
N VAL A 211 -20.50 -4.19 -11.39
CA VAL A 211 -21.14 -5.03 -10.35
C VAL A 211 -20.11 -5.70 -9.46
N LEU A 212 -19.06 -6.30 -10.03
CA LEU A 212 -17.99 -6.94 -9.25
C LEU A 212 -17.22 -5.91 -8.40
N THR A 213 -16.95 -4.72 -8.94
CA THR A 213 -16.24 -3.65 -8.22
C THR A 213 -17.06 -3.16 -7.02
N VAL A 214 -18.36 -2.94 -7.22
CA VAL A 214 -19.30 -2.57 -6.15
C VAL A 214 -19.39 -3.69 -5.10
N ALA A 215 -19.56 -4.94 -5.52
CA ALA A 215 -19.64 -6.08 -4.62
C ALA A 215 -18.39 -6.22 -3.75
N ILE A 216 -17.19 -6.08 -4.33
CA ILE A 216 -15.92 -6.10 -3.58
C ILE A 216 -15.83 -4.94 -2.60
N SER A 217 -16.25 -3.73 -3.01
CA SER A 217 -16.29 -2.56 -2.12
C SER A 217 -17.20 -2.79 -0.92
N VAL A 218 -18.41 -3.32 -1.14
CA VAL A 218 -19.39 -3.61 -0.08
C VAL A 218 -18.87 -4.69 0.85
N VAL A 219 -18.36 -5.80 0.32
CA VAL A 219 -17.78 -6.89 1.13
C VAL A 219 -16.63 -6.38 1.98
N TYR A 220 -15.72 -5.59 1.42
CA TYR A 220 -14.62 -5.01 2.20
C TYR A 220 -15.11 -4.03 3.26
N LEU A 221 -16.08 -3.17 2.95
CA LEU A 221 -16.67 -2.25 3.92
C LEU A 221 -17.31 -3.02 5.09
N MET A 222 -18.04 -4.09 4.81
CA MET A 222 -18.62 -4.97 5.84
C MET A 222 -17.55 -5.64 6.69
N LEU A 223 -16.50 -6.20 6.07
CA LEU A 223 -15.37 -6.79 6.80
C LEU A 223 -14.70 -5.74 7.69
N HIS A 224 -14.42 -4.55 7.16
CA HIS A 224 -13.80 -3.46 7.90
C HIS A 224 -14.67 -2.99 9.08
N ALA A 225 -15.98 -2.85 8.87
CA ALA A 225 -16.95 -2.51 9.91
C ALA A 225 -17.04 -3.57 11.02
N ARG A 226 -16.97 -4.86 10.64
CA ARG A 226 -17.13 -6.00 11.55
C ARG A 226 -15.89 -6.28 12.39
N TYR A 227 -14.70 -6.15 11.79
CA TYR A 227 -13.44 -6.47 12.47
C TYR A 227 -12.83 -5.26 13.18
N ARG A 228 -13.15 -4.03 12.75
CA ARG A 228 -12.63 -2.77 13.32
C ARG A 228 -11.12 -2.84 13.58
N PRO A 229 -10.32 -2.95 12.50
CA PRO A 229 -8.90 -3.29 12.59
C PRO A 229 -8.02 -2.15 13.14
N MET A 230 -8.46 -0.89 13.04
CA MET A 230 -7.67 0.27 13.47
C MET A 230 -7.57 0.36 15.00
N LYS A 231 -6.43 0.86 15.51
CA LYS A 231 -6.22 1.11 16.94
C LYS A 231 -7.07 2.28 17.42
N SER A 232 -7.00 3.40 16.70
CA SER A 232 -7.72 4.63 17.05
C SER A 232 -9.16 4.62 16.54
N THR A 233 -10.09 5.09 17.37
CA THR A 233 -11.50 5.23 16.98
C THR A 233 -11.70 6.31 15.93
N THR A 234 -10.87 7.37 15.92
CA THR A 234 -10.93 8.43 14.90
C THR A 234 -10.48 7.92 13.54
N GLU A 235 -9.35 7.20 13.48
CA GLU A 235 -8.84 6.57 12.26
C GLU A 235 -9.81 5.51 11.73
N GLN A 236 -10.40 4.71 12.63
CA GLN A 236 -11.43 3.75 12.28
C GLN A 236 -12.62 4.42 11.58
N LEU A 237 -13.04 5.58 12.09
CA LEU A 237 -14.15 6.34 11.53
C LEU A 237 -13.77 7.02 10.21
N LEU A 238 -12.58 7.60 10.12
CA LEU A 238 -12.04 8.19 8.89
C LEU A 238 -11.98 7.16 7.77
N GLN A 239 -11.45 5.96 8.05
CA GLN A 239 -11.35 4.88 7.07
C GLN A 239 -12.74 4.42 6.62
N MET A 240 -13.70 4.26 7.54
CA MET A 240 -15.08 3.89 7.21
C MET A 240 -15.77 4.93 6.33
N PHE A 241 -15.60 6.22 6.63
CA PHE A 241 -16.14 7.29 5.80
C PHE A 241 -15.48 7.34 4.41
N SER A 242 -14.16 7.18 4.33
CA SER A 242 -13.45 7.12 3.06
C SER A 242 -13.95 5.97 2.19
N LEU A 243 -14.10 4.77 2.76
CA LEU A 243 -14.62 3.60 2.04
C LEU A 243 -16.09 3.80 1.59
N THR A 244 -16.90 4.46 2.42
CA THR A 244 -18.29 4.79 2.07
C THR A 244 -18.34 5.82 0.94
N ALA A 245 -17.46 6.83 0.97
CA ALA A 245 -17.37 7.83 -0.09
C ALA A 245 -16.91 7.22 -1.41
N ILE A 246 -15.92 6.34 -1.38
CA ILE A 246 -15.49 5.57 -2.56
C ILE A 246 -16.65 4.74 -3.11
N LEU A 247 -17.40 4.05 -2.25
CA LEU A 247 -18.58 3.28 -2.67
C LEU A 247 -19.64 4.17 -3.32
N ALA A 248 -19.92 5.35 -2.75
CA ALA A 248 -20.86 6.32 -3.33
C ALA A 248 -20.39 6.81 -4.71
N ASN A 249 -19.10 7.14 -4.86
CA ASN A 249 -18.51 7.56 -6.14
C ASN A 249 -18.66 6.46 -7.20
N VAL A 250 -18.36 5.21 -6.86
CA VAL A 250 -18.50 4.04 -7.76
C VAL A 250 -19.97 3.82 -8.12
N PHE A 251 -20.89 4.00 -7.16
CA PHE A 251 -22.33 3.85 -7.40
C PHE A 251 -22.88 4.93 -8.33
N VAL A 252 -22.48 6.19 -8.15
CA VAL A 252 -22.89 7.27 -9.07
C VAL A 252 -22.31 7.05 -10.46
N ALA A 253 -21.05 6.63 -10.56
CA ALA A 253 -20.44 6.28 -11.85
C ALA A 253 -21.07 5.05 -12.53
N MET A 254 -21.87 4.25 -11.82
CA MET A 254 -22.67 3.16 -12.40
C MET A 254 -23.99 3.65 -13.01
N MET A 255 -24.51 4.80 -12.57
CA MET A 255 -25.77 5.32 -13.07
C MET A 255 -25.56 5.94 -14.45
N ASP A 256 -26.33 5.51 -15.45
CA ASP A 256 -26.40 6.18 -16.75
C ASP A 256 -27.11 7.53 -16.57
N ILE A 257 -26.34 8.56 -16.20
CA ILE A 257 -26.82 9.91 -16.00
C ILE A 257 -26.86 10.62 -17.36
N PRO A 258 -27.98 11.27 -17.74
CA PRO A 258 -28.04 12.06 -18.97
C PRO A 258 -26.99 13.17 -18.94
N ASP A 259 -26.36 13.45 -20.10
CA ASP A 259 -25.27 14.42 -20.22
C ASP A 259 -25.60 15.81 -19.64
N GLU A 260 -26.87 16.23 -19.64
CA GLU A 260 -27.35 17.48 -19.05
C GLU A 260 -27.07 17.60 -17.53
N TYR A 261 -27.02 16.46 -16.82
CA TYR A 261 -26.84 16.42 -15.37
C TYR A 261 -25.43 15.99 -14.94
N ASP A 262 -24.55 15.63 -15.89
CA ASP A 262 -23.21 15.09 -15.59
C ASP A 262 -22.34 16.10 -14.80
N ASP A 263 -22.31 17.36 -15.26
CA ASP A 263 -21.59 18.44 -14.57
C ASP A 263 -22.11 18.67 -13.15
N ARG A 264 -23.44 18.69 -12.98
CA ARG A 264 -24.08 18.92 -11.67
C ARG A 264 -23.79 17.78 -10.71
N MET A 265 -23.81 16.54 -11.20
CA MET A 265 -23.51 15.38 -10.39
C MET A 265 -22.02 15.34 -10.00
N SER A 266 -21.13 15.66 -10.94
CA SER A 266 -19.69 15.77 -10.67
C SER A 266 -19.39 16.81 -9.59
N VAL A 267 -20.00 18.00 -9.67
CA VAL A 267 -19.87 19.02 -8.61
C VAL A 267 -20.46 18.53 -7.29
N ALA A 268 -21.63 17.89 -7.29
CA ALA A 268 -22.25 17.35 -6.08
C ALA A 268 -21.37 16.29 -5.40
N LEU A 269 -20.73 15.41 -6.19
CA LEU A 269 -19.77 14.42 -5.69
C LEU A 269 -18.54 15.09 -5.07
N ILE A 270 -17.98 16.11 -5.73
CA ILE A 270 -16.84 16.85 -5.17
C ILE A 270 -17.23 17.49 -3.84
N VAL A 271 -18.37 18.17 -3.78
CA VAL A 271 -18.89 18.77 -2.55
C VAL A 271 -19.10 17.72 -1.46
N PHE A 272 -19.68 16.57 -1.79
CA PHE A 272 -19.85 15.46 -0.85
C PHE A 272 -18.51 14.96 -0.30
N ASN A 273 -17.51 14.70 -1.15
CA ASN A 273 -16.19 14.25 -0.71
C ASN A 273 -15.49 15.30 0.16
N VAL A 274 -15.61 16.60 -0.18
CA VAL A 274 -15.07 17.71 0.63
C VAL A 274 -15.78 17.80 1.98
N LEU A 275 -17.10 17.67 2.03
CA LEU A 275 -17.89 17.67 3.26
C LEU A 275 -17.50 16.50 4.17
N VAL A 276 -17.29 15.30 3.62
CA VAL A 276 -16.81 14.14 4.39
C VAL A 276 -15.46 14.45 5.04
N ILE A 277 -14.52 15.03 4.28
CA ILE A 277 -13.21 15.43 4.82
C ILE A 277 -13.38 16.50 5.91
N ALA A 278 -14.21 17.51 5.69
CA ALA A 278 -14.45 18.60 6.64
C ALA A 278 -15.07 18.11 7.96
N ILE A 279 -16.05 17.19 7.90
CA ILE A 279 -16.69 16.58 9.09
C ILE A 279 -15.65 15.83 9.92
N VAL A 280 -14.77 15.07 9.27
CA VAL A 280 -13.75 14.29 9.98
C VAL A 280 -12.67 15.19 10.57
N ALA A 281 -12.17 16.16 9.79
CA ALA A 281 -11.18 17.13 10.26
C ALA A 281 -11.72 17.99 11.41
N GLY A 282 -12.98 18.44 11.30
CA GLY A 282 -13.65 19.24 12.33
C GLY A 282 -13.80 18.47 13.65
N LYS A 283 -14.18 17.19 13.59
CA LYS A 283 -14.25 16.34 14.80
C LYS A 283 -12.89 16.19 15.48
N GLN A 284 -11.82 16.05 14.70
CA GLN A 284 -10.47 15.89 15.22
C GLN A 284 -9.94 17.18 15.86
N PHE A 285 -10.23 18.33 15.24
CA PHE A 285 -9.92 19.65 15.77
C PHE A 285 -10.69 19.94 17.07
N LEU A 286 -11.99 19.64 17.11
CA LEU A 286 -12.82 19.83 18.31
C LEU A 286 -12.35 18.94 19.47
N PHE A 287 -11.99 17.69 19.19
CA PHE A 287 -11.42 16.78 20.20
C PHE A 287 -10.07 17.26 20.73
N SER A 288 -9.24 17.88 19.89
CA SER A 288 -7.96 18.46 20.32
C SER A 288 -8.13 19.72 21.17
N LEU A 289 -9.16 20.54 20.90
CA LEU A 289 -9.46 21.75 21.68
C LEU A 289 -10.07 21.45 23.05
N ILE A 290 -10.82 20.35 23.19
CA ILE A 290 -11.46 19.97 24.46
C ILE A 290 -10.46 19.29 25.43
N ASN A 291 -9.38 18.70 24.89
CA ASN A 291 -8.37 17.98 25.69
C ASN A 291 -7.09 18.81 25.97
N PHE A 292 -7.13 20.12 25.74
CA PHE A 292 -6.07 21.07 26.10
C PHE A 292 -6.56 21.97 27.24
#